data_AF-A0A7K1ZRB1-F1
#
_entry.id   AF-A0A7K1ZRB1-F1
#
_cell.length_a   1.000
_cell.length_b   1.000
_cell.length_c   1.000
_cell.angle_alpha   90.00
_cell.angle_beta   90.00
_cell.angle_gamma   90.00
#
_symmetry.space_group_name_H-M   'P 1'
#
loop_
_entity.id
_entity.type
_entity.pdbx_description
1 polymer ?
#
loop_
_entity_poly.entity_id
_entity_poly.type
_entity_poly.pdbx_seq_one_letter_code
_entity_poly.pdbx_strand_id
1 'polypeptide(L)'
;MISTHNNRGIISCLLDSMVRHAHRRLAYFGFLVSFLFLLLPGLILAQAPERALSTETDFKKMETSGWDINPTRAVPHRDNMIRAERFRLKSEAHGRFHDRLRLERPVTGVSAAKPVAHVSVTICDRTAAVIDAILSQISGASNCSEVTSTQLAAITETLDLRNKGISSLKEGDFDGLLSLTGFDLMFNNLSTLPDGIFDQLTSLTELELWDNDLVTLPDGIFDQLTSLIVLVLSYNDLVTLPDGIFDQLTSLASLDLSYNDLSTLPNGIFENLTQLPLEDNNDSFAGLFLHDNPGASFRPAVNAGAELTVQSGATVSIPGRVTGPWGDFVRWEWIQVDGPDSDTPISGALSLTGGNTATPSFAAPMAEGDLHFRLVATPGHEGEPTESRGHANSFPDWVTVRVATATNY
;
A
#
# COMPACT_ATOMS: atom_id res chain seq x y z
N MET A 1 40.11 33.95 -13.03
CA MET A 1 38.62 33.91 -13.03
C MET A 1 38.18 32.73 -13.87
N ILE A 2 37.89 31.58 -13.25
CA ILE A 2 37.00 30.57 -13.83
C ILE A 2 36.11 30.10 -12.68
N SER A 3 34.80 30.17 -12.94
CA SER A 3 33.71 30.14 -11.98
C SER A 3 33.43 28.72 -11.47
N THR A 4 33.28 28.64 -10.16
CA THR A 4 32.70 27.54 -9.40
C THR A 4 31.19 27.51 -9.59
N HIS A 5 30.62 26.41 -10.12
CA HIS A 5 29.27 25.90 -9.78
C HIS A 5 28.96 24.65 -10.62
N ASN A 6 29.48 23.48 -10.23
CA ASN A 6 28.85 22.20 -10.57
C ASN A 6 29.40 20.99 -9.78
N ASN A 7 29.38 21.04 -8.44
CA ASN A 7 29.82 19.87 -7.66
C ASN A 7 29.08 19.60 -6.35
N ARG A 8 27.99 20.31 -6.03
CA ARG A 8 27.23 20.04 -4.78
C ARG A 8 26.23 18.88 -4.88
N GLY A 9 25.68 18.59 -6.07
CA GLY A 9 24.73 17.47 -6.24
C GLY A 9 25.38 16.09 -6.23
N ILE A 10 26.54 15.94 -6.88
CA ILE A 10 27.25 14.66 -7.00
C ILE A 10 27.95 14.28 -5.67
N ILE A 11 28.45 15.28 -4.93
CA ILE A 11 29.07 15.07 -3.62
C ILE A 11 28.01 14.69 -2.57
N SER A 12 26.78 15.23 -2.64
CA SER A 12 25.69 14.84 -1.74
C SER A 12 25.22 13.39 -1.95
N CYS A 13 25.08 12.95 -3.21
CA CYS A 13 24.74 11.55 -3.51
C CYS A 13 25.84 10.55 -3.15
N LEU A 14 27.12 10.94 -3.29
CA LEU A 14 28.25 10.10 -2.89
C LEU A 14 28.42 10.03 -1.38
N LEU A 15 28.21 11.13 -0.64
CA LEU A 15 28.23 11.12 0.83
C LEU A 15 27.07 10.30 1.41
N ASP A 16 25.88 10.38 0.83
CA ASP A 16 24.71 9.62 1.31
C ASP A 16 24.84 8.10 0.99
N SER A 17 25.47 7.77 -0.14
CA SER A 17 25.86 6.38 -0.48
C SER A 17 27.01 5.86 0.40
N MET A 18 28.01 6.69 0.72
CA MET A 18 29.12 6.33 1.60
C MET A 18 28.71 6.24 3.08
N VAL A 19 27.75 7.04 3.54
CA VAL A 19 27.16 6.93 4.88
C VAL A 19 26.29 5.66 4.99
N ARG A 20 25.52 5.33 3.94
CA ARG A 20 24.82 4.02 3.84
C ARG A 20 25.77 2.82 3.79
N HIS A 21 26.96 2.96 3.19
CA HIS A 21 27.99 1.91 3.18
C HIS A 21 28.82 1.84 4.49
N ALA A 22 29.04 2.96 5.17
CA ALA A 22 29.75 3.02 6.45
C ALA A 22 28.89 2.49 7.60
N HIS A 23 27.58 2.76 7.60
CA HIS A 23 26.64 2.11 8.54
C HIS A 23 26.54 0.60 8.32
N ARG A 24 26.68 0.10 7.08
CA ARG A 24 26.80 -1.33 6.77
C ARG A 24 28.14 -1.96 7.17
N ARG A 25 29.20 -1.18 7.45
CA ARG A 25 30.54 -1.70 7.80
C ARG A 25 30.96 -1.48 9.25
N LEU A 26 30.38 -0.53 10.00
CA LEU A 26 30.68 -0.36 11.43
C LEU A 26 29.95 -1.35 12.36
N ALA A 27 28.89 -2.02 11.91
CA ALA A 27 28.26 -3.10 12.67
C ALA A 27 29.08 -4.41 12.68
N TYR A 28 30.04 -4.56 11.77
CA TYR A 28 30.97 -5.70 11.74
C TYR A 28 32.16 -5.56 12.70
N PHE A 29 32.47 -4.35 13.18
CA PHE A 29 33.62 -4.13 14.06
C PHE A 29 33.27 -4.17 15.56
N GLY A 30 32.01 -3.87 15.92
CA GLY A 30 31.53 -3.95 17.31
C GLY A 30 31.36 -5.39 17.82
N PHE A 31 30.96 -6.32 16.95
CA PHE A 31 30.69 -7.71 17.36
C PHE A 31 31.93 -8.61 17.32
N LEU A 32 32.95 -8.28 16.53
CA LEU A 32 34.22 -9.03 16.51
C LEU A 32 35.14 -8.68 17.69
N VAL A 33 35.00 -7.48 18.27
CA VAL A 33 35.82 -7.02 19.41
C VAL A 33 35.25 -7.52 20.75
N SER A 34 33.95 -7.81 20.85
CA SER A 34 33.37 -8.42 22.07
C SER A 34 33.59 -9.93 22.18
N PHE A 35 33.96 -10.63 21.10
CA PHE A 35 34.19 -12.08 21.12
C PHE A 35 35.67 -12.50 21.24
N LEU A 36 36.62 -11.57 21.05
CA LEU A 36 38.06 -11.87 21.16
C LEU A 36 38.66 -11.63 22.56
N PHE A 37 37.88 -11.09 23.52
CA PHE A 37 38.35 -10.81 24.89
C PHE A 37 38.09 -11.94 25.91
N LEU A 38 37.52 -13.08 25.49
CA LEU A 38 37.25 -14.24 26.35
C LEU A 38 38.31 -15.36 26.26
N LEU A 39 39.45 -15.17 25.58
CA LEU A 39 40.39 -16.28 25.32
C LEU A 39 41.87 -16.10 25.69
N LEU A 40 42.32 -15.05 26.40
CA LEU A 40 43.70 -15.03 26.94
C LEU A 40 43.82 -14.23 28.26
N PRO A 41 44.21 -14.86 29.39
CA PRO A 41 44.58 -14.13 30.60
C PRO A 41 46.07 -13.73 30.55
N GLY A 42 46.33 -12.43 30.69
CA GLY A 42 47.62 -11.90 31.14
C GLY A 42 48.51 -11.29 30.06
N LEU A 43 48.51 -9.95 29.96
CA LEU A 43 49.75 -9.18 29.99
C LEU A 43 49.47 -7.72 30.35
N ILE A 44 50.40 -7.15 31.10
CA ILE A 44 50.36 -5.86 31.79
C ILE A 44 51.11 -4.79 30.96
N LEU A 45 50.69 -3.52 31.11
CA LEU A 45 51.34 -2.22 30.83
C LEU A 45 51.46 -1.71 29.37
N ALA A 46 50.73 -0.63 29.05
CA ALA A 46 51.31 0.72 28.91
C ALA A 46 50.22 1.82 28.74
N GLN A 47 50.39 2.89 29.53
CA GLN A 47 49.69 4.20 29.58
C GLN A 47 49.75 4.94 28.21
N ALA A 48 48.91 5.89 27.75
CA ALA A 48 47.89 6.84 28.25
C ALA A 48 47.20 7.50 26.99
N PRO A 49 46.42 8.61 27.07
CA PRO A 49 45.18 8.88 27.80
C PRO A 49 43.97 9.30 26.92
N GLU A 50 42.78 9.00 27.44
CA GLU A 50 41.51 9.76 27.48
C GLU A 50 41.06 10.67 26.31
N ARG A 51 39.94 10.26 25.68
CA ARG A 51 38.70 11.05 25.58
C ARG A 51 37.52 10.10 25.29
N ALA A 52 36.94 9.56 26.36
CA ALA A 52 35.65 8.87 26.31
C ALA A 52 34.54 9.89 26.59
N LEU A 53 33.61 10.07 25.65
CA LEU A 53 32.32 10.71 25.93
C LEU A 53 31.30 9.58 26.13
N SER A 54 30.72 9.57 27.32
CA SER A 54 29.90 8.52 27.93
C SER A 54 28.49 8.43 27.34
N THR A 55 28.14 7.28 26.76
CA THR A 55 26.76 6.83 26.56
C THR A 55 26.24 6.15 27.83
N GLU A 56 25.90 6.94 28.85
CA GLU A 56 25.16 6.43 30.03
C GLU A 56 24.33 7.53 30.74
N THR A 57 24.47 8.79 30.33
CA THR A 57 23.83 9.93 31.03
C THR A 57 22.49 10.37 30.43
N ASP A 58 22.11 9.87 29.25
CA ASP A 58 20.86 10.26 28.59
C ASP A 58 19.67 9.33 28.93
N PHE A 59 19.92 8.08 29.30
CA PHE A 59 18.85 7.14 29.69
C PHE A 59 18.25 7.45 31.07
N LYS A 60 19.03 8.05 31.99
CA LYS A 60 18.54 8.44 33.33
C LYS A 60 17.85 9.81 33.38
N LYS A 61 17.92 10.60 32.31
CA LYS A 61 17.26 11.91 32.23
C LYS A 61 15.84 11.86 31.66
N MET A 62 15.47 10.79 30.97
CA MET A 62 14.08 10.59 30.51
C MET A 62 13.14 10.04 31.60
N GLU A 63 13.68 9.51 32.70
CA GLU A 63 12.88 8.85 33.75
C GLU A 63 12.33 9.80 34.83
N THR A 64 12.64 11.11 34.77
CA THR A 64 12.26 12.09 35.80
C THR A 64 11.36 13.24 35.33
N SER A 65 10.89 13.25 34.08
CA SER A 65 9.86 14.19 33.64
C SER A 65 8.48 13.53 33.74
N GLY A 66 7.85 13.69 34.90
CA GLY A 66 6.49 13.22 35.16
C GLY A 66 5.47 13.84 34.21
N TRP A 67 4.71 12.97 33.56
CA TRP A 67 3.41 13.26 32.96
C TRP A 67 2.44 12.17 33.41
N ASP A 68 1.31 12.62 33.96
CA ASP A 68 0.24 11.82 34.53
C ASP A 68 -0.20 10.66 33.62
N ILE A 69 -0.12 9.46 34.15
CA ILE A 69 -0.64 8.23 33.57
C ILE A 69 -2.13 8.09 33.90
N ASN A 70 -2.98 8.27 32.89
CA ASN A 70 -4.38 7.84 32.93
C ASN A 70 -4.45 6.39 32.39
N PRO A 71 -4.82 5.37 33.19
CA PRO A 71 -4.47 3.97 32.92
C PRO A 71 -5.46 3.22 32.00
N THR A 72 -6.03 3.85 30.97
CA THR A 72 -6.99 3.19 30.05
C THR A 72 -6.57 3.13 28.59
N ARG A 73 -5.29 3.41 28.26
CA ARG A 73 -4.86 3.43 26.84
C ARG A 73 -3.40 3.01 26.59
N ALA A 74 -2.93 1.93 27.23
CA ALA A 74 -1.57 1.43 27.03
C ALA A 74 -1.54 -0.10 26.82
N VAL A 75 -1.42 -0.53 25.56
CA VAL A 75 -1.01 -1.87 25.08
C VAL A 75 -0.21 -1.63 23.78
N PRO A 76 0.98 -2.24 23.56
CA PRO A 76 2.22 -1.95 24.29
C PRO A 76 3.44 -1.74 23.36
N HIS A 77 4.36 -0.85 23.75
CA HIS A 77 5.63 -0.56 23.06
C HIS A 77 6.57 -1.75 22.79
N ARG A 78 6.27 -2.96 23.27
CA ARG A 78 7.06 -4.19 23.04
C ARG A 78 6.90 -4.73 21.63
N ASP A 79 5.70 -4.64 21.04
CA ASP A 79 5.42 -5.18 19.72
C ASP A 79 6.11 -4.36 18.62
N ASN A 80 6.29 -3.06 18.83
CA ASN A 80 7.05 -2.17 17.97
C ASN A 80 8.55 -2.53 17.90
N MET A 81 9.11 -3.08 18.98
CA MET A 81 10.53 -3.47 19.02
C MET A 81 10.76 -4.82 18.32
N ILE A 82 9.80 -5.74 18.40
CA ILE A 82 9.80 -6.99 17.62
C ILE A 82 9.61 -6.68 16.13
N ARG A 83 8.72 -5.73 15.80
CA ARG A 83 8.50 -5.19 14.43
C ARG A 83 9.79 -4.62 13.82
N ALA A 84 10.59 -3.88 14.60
CA ALA A 84 11.87 -3.34 14.14
C ALA A 84 12.98 -4.39 13.97
N GLU A 85 13.03 -5.40 14.85
CA GLU A 85 14.07 -6.44 14.80
C GLU A 85 13.80 -7.47 13.69
N ARG A 86 12.53 -7.79 13.42
CA ARG A 86 12.13 -8.66 12.29
C ARG A 86 12.36 -7.96 10.95
N PHE A 87 12.12 -6.65 10.86
CA PHE A 87 12.52 -5.80 9.73
C PHE A 87 14.04 -5.84 9.48
N ARG A 88 14.85 -5.75 10.54
CA ARG A 88 16.32 -5.91 10.44
C ARG A 88 16.69 -7.25 9.80
N LEU A 89 16.08 -8.35 10.24
CA LEU A 89 16.34 -9.70 9.74
C LEU A 89 15.84 -9.94 8.32
N LYS A 90 14.65 -9.44 7.93
CA LYS A 90 14.13 -9.55 6.54
C LYS A 90 14.99 -8.76 5.55
N SER A 91 15.47 -7.58 5.93
CA SER A 91 16.39 -6.78 5.09
C SER A 91 17.76 -7.46 4.85
N GLU A 92 18.20 -8.32 5.78
CA GLU A 92 19.44 -9.11 5.67
C GLU A 92 19.25 -10.36 4.79
N ALA A 93 18.03 -10.91 4.71
CA ALA A 93 17.69 -12.09 3.90
C ALA A 93 17.45 -11.78 2.42
N HIS A 94 16.93 -10.59 2.10
CA HIS A 94 16.61 -10.13 0.74
C HIS A 94 17.83 -10.04 -0.21
N GLY A 95 19.06 -10.16 0.32
CA GLY A 95 20.30 -10.22 -0.48
C GLY A 95 20.64 -11.58 -1.10
N ARG A 96 19.82 -12.63 -0.95
CA ARG A 96 20.18 -14.00 -1.38
C ARG A 96 19.06 -14.87 -1.96
N PHE A 97 18.04 -14.30 -2.61
CA PHE A 97 16.97 -15.13 -3.20
C PHE A 97 16.64 -14.74 -4.65
N HIS A 98 17.61 -14.92 -5.54
CA HIS A 98 17.34 -15.21 -6.95
C HIS A 98 18.03 -16.52 -7.31
N ASP A 99 17.28 -17.63 -7.20
CA ASP A 99 17.44 -18.84 -8.02
C ASP A 99 16.51 -19.95 -7.48
N ARG A 100 15.34 -20.11 -8.11
CA ARG A 100 14.62 -21.38 -8.34
C ARG A 100 13.20 -21.10 -8.86
N LEU A 101 13.08 -20.94 -10.18
CA LEU A 101 11.85 -21.26 -10.89
C LEU A 101 12.16 -22.41 -11.83
N ARG A 102 11.65 -23.60 -11.51
CA ARG A 102 11.66 -24.74 -12.44
C ARG A 102 10.25 -25.34 -12.51
N LEU A 103 9.70 -25.18 -13.71
CA LEU A 103 8.44 -25.69 -14.26
C LEU A 103 8.07 -27.12 -13.82
N GLU A 104 6.80 -27.31 -13.46
CA GLU A 104 6.07 -28.57 -13.73
C GLU A 104 4.72 -28.30 -14.39
N ARG A 105 4.31 -29.25 -15.24
CA ARG A 105 3.18 -29.21 -16.17
C ARG A 105 1.92 -29.90 -15.59
N PRO A 106 0.73 -29.68 -16.19
CA PRO A 106 -0.55 -29.97 -15.55
C PRO A 106 -1.01 -31.43 -15.68
N VAL A 107 -1.78 -31.89 -14.69
CA VAL A 107 -2.55 -33.14 -14.74
C VAL A 107 -4.03 -32.82 -14.91
N THR A 108 -4.62 -33.32 -15.99
CA THR A 108 -6.04 -33.27 -16.30
C THR A 108 -6.80 -34.41 -15.60
N GLY A 109 -7.98 -34.14 -15.05
CA GLY A 109 -8.93 -35.16 -14.65
C GLY A 109 -10.21 -34.60 -14.02
N VAL A 110 -11.24 -34.37 -14.83
CA VAL A 110 -12.60 -34.00 -14.40
C VAL A 110 -13.35 -35.26 -13.94
N SER A 111 -14.03 -35.21 -12.80
CA SER A 111 -15.12 -36.14 -12.49
C SER A 111 -16.16 -35.55 -11.53
N ALA A 112 -17.32 -35.25 -12.12
CA ALA A 112 -18.70 -35.26 -11.62
C ALA A 112 -18.99 -35.20 -10.11
N ALA A 113 -19.78 -34.18 -9.75
CA ALA A 113 -20.42 -33.97 -8.46
C ALA A 113 -21.27 -35.19 -8.01
N LYS A 114 -21.04 -35.60 -6.76
CA LYS A 114 -21.90 -36.51 -5.99
C LYS A 114 -22.75 -35.70 -5.01
N PRO A 115 -23.95 -36.19 -4.65
CA PRO A 115 -24.95 -35.41 -3.92
C PRO A 115 -24.46 -35.07 -2.51
N VAL A 116 -24.73 -33.84 -2.10
CA VAL A 116 -24.39 -33.28 -0.78
C VAL A 116 -25.18 -34.04 0.28
N ALA A 117 -24.53 -35.03 0.89
CA ALA A 117 -24.93 -35.51 2.21
C ALA A 117 -24.76 -34.35 3.19
N HIS A 118 -25.64 -34.22 4.19
CA HIS A 118 -25.42 -33.32 5.31
C HIS A 118 -24.10 -33.73 6.00
N VAL A 119 -23.01 -33.10 5.56
CA VAL A 119 -21.69 -33.21 6.17
C VAL A 119 -21.86 -32.67 7.58
N SER A 120 -21.65 -33.53 8.57
CA SER A 120 -21.42 -33.07 9.93
C SER A 120 -20.28 -32.05 9.84
N VAL A 121 -20.58 -30.77 10.05
CA VAL A 121 -19.57 -29.71 10.11
C VAL A 121 -18.75 -29.96 11.37
N THR A 122 -17.78 -30.86 11.27
CA THR A 122 -16.78 -31.06 12.30
C THR A 122 -15.63 -30.13 11.98
N ILE A 123 -15.12 -29.46 13.00
CA ILE A 123 -13.91 -28.64 12.85
C ILE A 123 -12.63 -29.48 12.94
N CYS A 124 -12.73 -30.79 13.17
CA CYS A 124 -11.56 -31.66 13.36
C CYS A 124 -10.64 -31.77 12.15
N ASP A 125 -11.13 -31.43 10.96
CA ASP A 125 -10.33 -31.45 9.72
C ASP A 125 -9.57 -30.15 9.45
N ARG A 126 -9.73 -29.14 10.33
CA ARG A 126 -9.05 -27.83 10.24
C ARG A 126 -7.63 -27.89 10.78
N THR A 127 -6.84 -26.87 10.49
CA THR A 127 -5.50 -26.75 11.06
C THR A 127 -5.55 -26.60 12.59
N ALA A 128 -4.53 -27.13 13.27
CA ALA A 128 -4.53 -27.21 14.74
C ALA A 128 -4.69 -25.85 15.43
N ALA A 129 -4.00 -24.81 14.93
CA ALA A 129 -4.11 -23.46 15.47
C ALA A 129 -5.55 -22.92 15.39
N VAL A 130 -6.26 -23.25 14.30
CA VAL A 130 -7.64 -22.83 14.08
C VAL A 130 -8.61 -23.60 14.97
N ILE A 131 -8.40 -24.91 15.14
CA ILE A 131 -9.16 -25.72 16.09
C ILE A 131 -9.02 -25.14 17.50
N ASP A 132 -7.79 -24.87 17.93
CA ASP A 132 -7.51 -24.35 19.28
C ASP A 132 -8.17 -22.98 19.50
N ALA A 133 -8.07 -22.08 18.51
CA ALA A 133 -8.70 -20.76 18.58
C ALA A 133 -10.22 -20.84 18.66
N ILE A 134 -10.86 -21.68 17.83
CA ILE A 134 -12.31 -21.89 17.89
C ILE A 134 -12.74 -22.48 19.24
N LEU A 135 -12.06 -23.52 19.72
CA LEU A 135 -12.40 -24.15 21.00
C LEU A 135 -12.27 -23.18 22.17
N SER A 136 -11.31 -22.24 22.11
CA SER A 136 -11.16 -21.20 23.14
C SER A 136 -12.32 -20.21 23.22
N GLN A 137 -13.10 -20.08 22.14
CA GLN A 137 -14.26 -19.19 22.05
C GLN A 137 -15.58 -19.89 22.45
N ILE A 138 -15.60 -21.23 22.49
CA ILE A 138 -16.82 -22.01 22.76
C ILE A 138 -16.80 -22.58 24.17
N SER A 139 -17.62 -22.00 25.05
CA SER A 139 -17.80 -22.53 26.41
C SER A 139 -18.41 -23.94 26.37
N GLY A 140 -17.70 -24.91 26.96
CA GLY A 140 -18.18 -26.28 27.15
C GLY A 140 -17.85 -27.26 26.03
N ALA A 141 -17.18 -26.83 24.95
CA ALA A 141 -16.59 -27.73 23.97
C ALA A 141 -15.15 -28.06 24.40
N SER A 142 -14.87 -29.34 24.62
CA SER A 142 -13.54 -29.84 25.00
C SER A 142 -12.77 -30.45 23.83
N ASN A 143 -13.45 -30.74 22.73
CA ASN A 143 -12.87 -31.28 21.52
C ASN A 143 -13.58 -30.78 20.27
N CYS A 144 -12.90 -30.90 19.13
CA CYS A 144 -13.39 -30.47 17.82
C CYS A 144 -14.66 -31.18 17.33
N SER A 145 -15.00 -32.37 17.88
CA SER A 145 -16.18 -33.12 17.48
C SER A 145 -17.47 -32.68 18.19
N GLU A 146 -17.34 -31.93 19.29
CA GLU A 146 -18.46 -31.38 20.06
C GLU A 146 -18.96 -30.05 19.51
N VAL A 147 -18.20 -29.42 18.61
CA VAL A 147 -18.54 -28.12 18.04
C VAL A 147 -19.64 -28.26 17.00
N THR A 148 -20.73 -27.53 17.21
CA THR A 148 -21.88 -27.48 16.30
C THR A 148 -21.82 -26.26 15.38
N SER A 149 -22.52 -26.32 14.24
CA SER A 149 -22.65 -25.18 13.33
C SER A 149 -23.29 -23.96 13.99
N THR A 150 -24.24 -24.17 14.92
CA THR A 150 -24.86 -23.09 15.69
C THR A 150 -23.84 -22.39 16.59
N GLN A 151 -22.93 -23.14 17.21
CA GLN A 151 -21.86 -22.55 18.04
C GLN A 151 -20.86 -21.79 17.17
N LEU A 152 -20.46 -22.32 16.01
CA LEU A 152 -19.58 -21.62 15.07
C LEU A 152 -20.20 -20.29 14.59
N ALA A 153 -21.46 -20.33 14.17
CA ALA A 153 -22.17 -19.13 13.70
C ALA A 153 -22.42 -18.11 14.82
N ALA A 154 -22.33 -18.51 16.09
CA ALA A 154 -22.49 -17.63 17.24
C ALA A 154 -21.17 -16.96 17.67
N ILE A 155 -20.02 -17.30 17.08
CA ILE A 155 -18.77 -16.60 17.31
C ILE A 155 -18.85 -15.25 16.58
N THR A 156 -19.04 -14.17 17.33
CA THR A 156 -19.16 -12.82 16.80
C THR A 156 -17.93 -11.97 17.05
N GLU A 157 -17.16 -12.28 18.09
CA GLU A 157 -15.97 -11.51 18.48
C GLU A 157 -14.77 -11.81 17.57
N THR A 158 -13.67 -11.07 17.77
CA THR A 158 -12.44 -11.28 17.00
C THR A 158 -11.85 -12.68 17.20
N LEU A 159 -11.56 -13.39 16.11
CA LEU A 159 -10.77 -14.61 16.16
C LEU A 159 -9.28 -14.24 16.12
N ASP A 160 -8.56 -14.54 17.19
CA ASP A 160 -7.15 -14.19 17.37
C ASP A 160 -6.23 -15.38 17.04
N LEU A 161 -5.55 -15.29 15.89
CA LEU A 161 -4.52 -16.22 15.43
C LEU A 161 -3.14 -15.56 15.34
N ARG A 162 -2.92 -14.44 16.03
CA ARG A 162 -1.65 -13.70 15.93
C ARG A 162 -0.47 -14.48 16.49
N ASN A 163 0.67 -14.38 15.82
CA ASN A 163 1.96 -14.91 16.29
C ASN A 163 1.88 -16.38 16.75
N LYS A 164 1.21 -17.22 15.95
CA LYS A 164 1.09 -18.67 16.19
C LYS A 164 2.07 -19.49 15.36
N GLY A 165 2.90 -18.85 14.54
CA GLY A 165 3.83 -19.51 13.63
C GLY A 165 3.12 -20.31 12.53
N ILE A 166 1.91 -19.87 12.15
CA ILE A 166 1.12 -20.54 11.11
C ILE A 166 1.83 -20.32 9.78
N SER A 167 2.23 -21.42 9.14
CA SER A 167 2.89 -21.40 7.84
C SER A 167 1.98 -21.85 6.69
N SER A 168 0.84 -22.47 7.02
CA SER A 168 -0.17 -22.89 6.04
C SER A 168 -1.54 -22.95 6.69
N LEU A 169 -2.55 -22.62 5.89
CA LEU A 169 -3.97 -22.80 6.19
C LEU A 169 -4.54 -23.83 5.20
N LYS A 170 -5.70 -24.40 5.53
CA LYS A 170 -6.43 -25.33 4.67
C LYS A 170 -7.75 -24.71 4.23
N GLU A 171 -8.17 -25.03 3.01
CA GLU A 171 -9.52 -24.72 2.52
C GLU A 171 -10.58 -25.14 3.57
N GLY A 172 -11.49 -24.22 3.86
CA GLY A 172 -12.54 -24.42 4.86
C GLY A 172 -12.12 -24.28 6.32
N ASP A 173 -10.88 -23.86 6.62
CA ASP A 173 -10.45 -23.58 8.00
C ASP A 173 -11.37 -22.57 8.69
N PHE A 174 -12.00 -21.64 7.95
CA PHE A 174 -12.85 -20.58 8.54
C PHE A 174 -14.34 -20.72 8.22
N ASP A 175 -14.74 -21.83 7.60
CA ASP A 175 -16.14 -22.07 7.24
C ASP A 175 -17.07 -22.03 8.46
N GLY A 176 -18.28 -21.54 8.27
CA GLY A 176 -19.31 -21.48 9.31
C GLY A 176 -19.12 -20.37 10.36
N LEU A 177 -18.04 -19.59 10.31
CA LEU A 177 -17.82 -18.42 11.17
C LEU A 177 -18.57 -17.18 10.64
N LEU A 178 -19.86 -17.34 10.35
CA LEU A 178 -20.67 -16.39 9.57
C LEU A 178 -20.83 -15.01 10.20
N SER A 179 -20.75 -14.94 11.54
CA SER A 179 -20.99 -13.73 12.33
C SER A 179 -19.71 -13.07 12.84
N LEU A 180 -18.54 -13.60 12.47
CA LEU A 180 -17.23 -13.11 12.92
C LEU A 180 -17.03 -11.66 12.44
N THR A 181 -16.75 -10.72 13.34
CA THR A 181 -16.55 -9.31 12.96
C THR A 181 -15.09 -8.88 12.83
N GLY A 182 -14.17 -9.57 13.50
CA GLY A 182 -12.74 -9.26 13.45
C GLY A 182 -11.89 -10.51 13.27
N PHE A 183 -10.80 -10.39 12.52
CA PHE A 183 -9.90 -11.51 12.30
C PHE A 183 -8.44 -11.08 12.25
N ASP A 184 -7.67 -11.59 13.22
CA ASP A 184 -6.26 -11.29 13.37
C ASP A 184 -5.40 -12.52 12.99
N LEU A 185 -4.69 -12.43 11.86
CA LEU A 185 -3.74 -13.41 11.34
C LEU A 185 -2.31 -12.85 11.30
N MET A 186 -2.05 -11.73 11.98
CA MET A 186 -0.78 -11.01 11.90
C MET A 186 0.39 -11.79 12.53
N PHE A 187 1.62 -11.42 12.17
CA PHE A 187 2.85 -11.99 12.72
C PHE A 187 3.02 -13.51 12.53
N ASN A 188 2.42 -14.08 11.50
CA ASN A 188 2.58 -15.49 11.14
C ASN A 188 3.63 -15.66 10.01
N ASN A 189 3.63 -16.81 9.37
CA ASN A 189 4.58 -17.20 8.32
C ASN A 189 3.83 -17.65 7.06
N LEU A 190 2.66 -17.07 6.81
CA LEU A 190 1.83 -17.41 5.67
C LEU A 190 2.51 -16.91 4.40
N SER A 191 2.83 -17.85 3.50
CA SER A 191 3.38 -17.53 2.18
C SER A 191 2.33 -17.55 1.06
N THR A 192 1.21 -18.23 1.32
CA THR A 192 0.05 -18.36 0.43
C THR A 192 -1.23 -18.45 1.26
N LEU A 193 -2.36 -18.15 0.62
CA LEU A 193 -3.70 -18.36 1.17
C LEU A 193 -4.45 -19.36 0.27
N PRO A 194 -5.21 -20.31 0.83
CA PRO A 194 -6.11 -21.15 0.05
C PRO A 194 -7.20 -20.31 -0.63
N ASP A 195 -7.67 -20.76 -1.79
CA ASP A 195 -8.81 -20.14 -2.49
C ASP A 195 -10.05 -20.15 -1.60
N GLY A 196 -10.81 -19.06 -1.61
CA GLY A 196 -12.09 -18.94 -0.90
C GLY A 196 -11.99 -19.03 0.63
N ILE A 197 -10.80 -18.94 1.22
CA ILE A 197 -10.58 -19.15 2.67
C ILE A 197 -11.42 -18.20 3.55
N PHE A 198 -11.84 -17.04 3.02
CA PHE A 198 -12.63 -16.04 3.73
C PHE A 198 -14.10 -15.96 3.27
N ASP A 199 -14.55 -16.81 2.33
CA ASP A 199 -15.84 -16.65 1.65
C ASP A 199 -17.05 -16.68 2.60
N GLN A 200 -16.94 -17.38 3.73
CA GLN A 200 -18.03 -17.48 4.71
C GLN A 200 -17.98 -16.39 5.79
N LEU A 201 -16.97 -15.51 5.80
CA LEU A 201 -16.80 -14.44 6.79
C LEU A 201 -17.59 -13.17 6.41
N THR A 202 -18.86 -13.34 6.02
CA THR A 202 -19.69 -12.26 5.44
C THR A 202 -19.97 -11.07 6.37
N SER A 203 -19.83 -11.25 7.68
CA SER A 203 -19.99 -10.20 8.70
C SER A 203 -18.67 -9.54 9.11
N LEU A 204 -17.55 -9.92 8.47
CA LEU A 204 -16.23 -9.43 8.85
C LEU A 204 -16.09 -7.94 8.54
N THR A 205 -15.62 -7.20 9.54
CA THR A 205 -15.39 -5.75 9.47
C THR A 205 -13.91 -5.39 9.52
N GLU A 206 -13.07 -6.27 10.07
CA GLU A 206 -11.63 -6.06 10.22
C GLU A 206 -10.86 -7.34 9.92
N LEU A 207 -9.90 -7.25 8.99
CA LEU A 207 -9.01 -8.34 8.62
C LEU A 207 -7.55 -7.86 8.65
N GLU A 208 -6.77 -8.42 9.57
CA GLU A 208 -5.34 -8.14 9.73
C GLU A 208 -4.49 -9.32 9.25
N LEU A 209 -3.69 -9.11 8.21
CA LEU A 209 -2.79 -10.08 7.59
C LEU A 209 -1.33 -9.60 7.56
N TRP A 210 -1.02 -8.52 8.27
CA TRP A 210 0.29 -7.89 8.21
C TRP A 210 1.40 -8.69 8.92
N ASP A 211 2.65 -8.47 8.49
CA ASP A 211 3.83 -9.23 8.94
C ASP A 211 3.65 -10.74 8.75
N ASN A 212 3.33 -11.11 7.51
CA ASN A 212 3.40 -12.46 6.95
C ASN A 212 4.43 -12.47 5.80
N ASP A 213 4.46 -13.53 5.00
CA ASP A 213 5.40 -13.73 3.89
C ASP A 213 4.64 -13.88 2.56
N LEU A 214 3.45 -13.26 2.43
CA LEU A 214 2.57 -13.41 1.27
C LEU A 214 3.20 -12.75 0.03
N VAL A 215 3.32 -13.51 -1.05
CA VAL A 215 3.89 -13.02 -2.33
C VAL A 215 2.81 -12.69 -3.36
N THR A 216 1.69 -13.41 -3.31
CA THR A 216 0.52 -13.27 -4.17
C THR A 216 -0.76 -13.52 -3.38
N LEU A 217 -1.88 -12.99 -3.88
CA LEU A 217 -3.21 -13.27 -3.35
C LEU A 217 -4.03 -14.04 -4.40
N PRO A 218 -4.87 -15.01 -3.99
CA PRO A 218 -5.82 -15.65 -4.90
C PRO A 218 -6.83 -14.64 -5.49
N ASP A 219 -7.32 -14.95 -6.68
CA ASP A 219 -8.39 -14.18 -7.32
C ASP A 219 -9.67 -14.23 -6.46
N GLY A 220 -10.32 -13.09 -6.28
CA GLY A 220 -11.60 -12.99 -5.56
C GLY A 220 -11.55 -13.31 -4.06
N ILE A 221 -10.35 -13.38 -3.45
CA ILE A 221 -10.16 -13.80 -2.05
C ILE A 221 -10.93 -12.95 -1.02
N PHE A 222 -11.37 -11.75 -1.40
CA PHE A 222 -12.14 -10.84 -0.55
C PHE A 222 -13.58 -10.58 -1.05
N ASP A 223 -14.04 -11.24 -2.12
CA ASP A 223 -15.29 -10.89 -2.80
C ASP A 223 -16.54 -11.00 -1.92
N GLN A 224 -16.52 -11.89 -0.92
CA GLN A 224 -17.64 -12.07 0.00
C GLN A 224 -17.60 -11.13 1.22
N LEU A 225 -16.53 -10.33 1.38
CA LEU A 225 -16.30 -9.48 2.55
C LEU A 225 -16.91 -8.09 2.36
N THR A 226 -18.17 -8.00 1.92
CA THR A 226 -18.84 -6.73 1.58
C THR A 226 -19.01 -5.77 2.78
N SER A 227 -18.92 -6.31 4.00
CA SER A 227 -18.98 -5.56 5.26
C SER A 227 -17.62 -5.08 5.76
N LEU A 228 -16.52 -5.39 5.06
CA LEU A 228 -15.17 -5.10 5.50
C LEU A 228 -14.91 -3.59 5.53
N ILE A 229 -14.39 -3.11 6.64
CA ILE A 229 -14.07 -1.69 6.89
C ILE A 229 -12.55 -1.50 6.89
N VAL A 230 -11.81 -2.46 7.46
CA VAL A 230 -10.36 -2.40 7.62
C VAL A 230 -9.72 -3.64 7.01
N LEU A 231 -8.77 -3.44 6.09
CA LEU A 231 -7.93 -4.47 5.52
C LEU A 231 -6.46 -4.08 5.63
N VAL A 232 -5.68 -4.86 6.39
CA VAL A 232 -4.25 -4.61 6.61
C VAL A 232 -3.43 -5.73 5.99
N LEU A 233 -2.70 -5.41 4.93
CA LEU A 233 -1.83 -6.32 4.17
C LEU A 233 -0.36 -5.88 4.20
N SER A 234 -0.01 -4.90 5.04
CA SER A 234 1.34 -4.36 5.11
C SER A 234 2.38 -5.36 5.60
N TYR A 235 3.66 -5.09 5.33
CA TYR A 235 4.77 -5.97 5.73
C TYR A 235 4.63 -7.41 5.20
N ASN A 236 4.17 -7.55 3.96
CA ASN A 236 4.22 -8.79 3.19
C ASN A 236 5.22 -8.59 2.03
N ASP A 237 5.33 -9.57 1.13
CA ASP A 237 6.22 -9.53 -0.03
C ASP A 237 5.37 -9.48 -1.33
N LEU A 238 4.21 -8.81 -1.30
CA LEU A 238 3.28 -8.78 -2.43
C LEU A 238 3.90 -8.04 -3.60
N VAL A 239 4.00 -8.70 -4.76
CA VAL A 239 4.62 -8.14 -5.98
C VAL A 239 3.58 -7.57 -6.96
N THR A 240 2.40 -8.18 -6.98
CA THR A 240 1.26 -7.82 -7.83
C THR A 240 -0.05 -8.11 -7.10
N LEU A 241 -1.12 -7.43 -7.48
CA LEU A 241 -2.48 -7.72 -7.04
C LEU A 241 -3.33 -8.21 -8.22
N PRO A 242 -4.22 -9.19 -8.03
CA PRO A 242 -5.25 -9.55 -9.01
C PRO A 242 -6.12 -8.36 -9.42
N ASP A 243 -6.58 -8.37 -10.67
CA ASP A 243 -7.55 -7.40 -11.17
C ASP A 243 -8.86 -7.51 -10.35
N GLY A 244 -9.41 -6.37 -9.93
CA GLY A 244 -10.70 -6.32 -9.23
C GLY A 244 -10.71 -6.90 -7.81
N ILE A 245 -9.55 -7.21 -7.20
CA ILE A 245 -9.47 -7.84 -5.87
C ILE A 245 -10.20 -7.08 -4.75
N PHE A 246 -10.52 -5.79 -4.94
CA PHE A 246 -11.25 -4.97 -3.98
C PHE A 246 -12.64 -4.54 -4.45
N ASP A 247 -13.12 -5.01 -5.60
CA ASP A 247 -14.34 -4.50 -6.24
C ASP A 247 -15.60 -4.63 -5.38
N GLN A 248 -15.66 -5.67 -4.54
CA GLN A 248 -16.80 -5.93 -3.65
C GLN A 248 -16.68 -5.24 -2.29
N LEU A 249 -15.54 -4.61 -1.97
CA LEU A 249 -15.26 -4.01 -0.66
C LEU A 249 -15.83 -2.59 -0.53
N THR A 250 -17.12 -2.42 -0.84
CA THR A 250 -17.76 -1.10 -0.94
C THR A 250 -17.82 -0.34 0.39
N SER A 251 -17.65 -1.04 1.52
CA SER A 251 -17.65 -0.48 2.89
C SER A 251 -16.25 -0.12 3.40
N LEU A 252 -15.20 -0.39 2.62
CA LEU A 252 -13.81 -0.27 3.05
C LEU A 252 -13.44 1.19 3.30
N ALA A 253 -12.93 1.48 4.49
CA ALA A 253 -12.50 2.80 4.91
C ALA A 253 -11.00 2.86 5.24
N SER A 254 -10.34 1.71 5.37
CA SER A 254 -8.90 1.62 5.60
C SER A 254 -8.30 0.45 4.82
N LEU A 255 -7.31 0.75 3.98
CA LEU A 255 -6.57 -0.22 3.19
C LEU A 255 -5.08 0.06 3.34
N ASP A 256 -4.36 -0.85 3.98
CA ASP A 256 -2.91 -0.76 4.13
C ASP A 256 -2.18 -1.80 3.28
N LEU A 257 -1.52 -1.34 2.23
CA LEU A 257 -0.64 -2.11 1.33
C LEU A 257 0.81 -1.64 1.44
N SER A 258 1.15 -0.86 2.48
CA SER A 258 2.51 -0.36 2.68
C SER A 258 3.50 -1.47 2.99
N TYR A 259 4.80 -1.21 2.83
CA TYR A 259 5.85 -2.20 3.09
C TYR A 259 5.61 -3.54 2.37
N ASN A 260 5.34 -3.47 1.07
CA ASN A 260 5.28 -4.61 0.16
C ASN A 260 6.29 -4.40 -1.00
N ASP A 261 6.26 -5.24 -2.03
CA ASP A 261 7.08 -5.13 -3.24
C ASP A 261 6.25 -4.78 -4.49
N LEU A 262 5.12 -4.08 -4.30
CA LEU A 262 4.18 -3.76 -5.38
C LEU A 262 4.81 -2.73 -6.32
N SER A 263 5.11 -3.14 -7.56
CA SER A 263 5.70 -2.25 -8.56
C SER A 263 4.66 -1.44 -9.37
N THR A 264 3.49 -2.04 -9.57
CA THR A 264 2.34 -1.47 -10.30
C THR A 264 1.05 -1.94 -9.65
N LEU A 265 -0.04 -1.28 -9.98
CA LEU A 265 -1.38 -1.65 -9.55
C LEU A 265 -2.30 -1.76 -10.78
N PRO A 266 -3.25 -2.71 -10.79
CA PRO A 266 -4.29 -2.77 -11.81
C PRO A 266 -5.00 -1.44 -12.01
N ASN A 267 -5.41 -1.17 -13.26
CA ASN A 267 -6.17 0.04 -13.57
C ASN A 267 -7.53 -0.01 -12.86
N GLY A 268 -7.92 1.11 -12.23
CA GLY A 268 -9.20 1.22 -11.55
C GLY A 268 -9.36 0.31 -10.33
N ILE A 269 -8.27 -0.24 -9.78
CA ILE A 269 -8.34 -1.15 -8.61
C ILE A 269 -9.05 -0.52 -7.39
N PHE A 270 -9.11 0.81 -7.31
CA PHE A 270 -9.81 1.52 -6.25
C PHE A 270 -11.19 2.05 -6.65
N GLU A 271 -11.63 1.88 -7.91
CA GLU A 271 -12.82 2.51 -8.52
C GLU A 271 -14.15 2.25 -7.77
N ASN A 272 -14.26 1.11 -7.10
CA ASN A 272 -15.45 0.74 -6.33
C ASN A 272 -15.38 1.09 -4.83
N LEU A 273 -14.24 1.61 -4.34
CA LEU A 273 -13.98 1.86 -2.92
C LEU A 273 -14.50 3.23 -2.47
N THR A 274 -15.81 3.44 -2.58
CA THR A 274 -16.45 4.75 -2.38
C THR A 274 -16.33 5.34 -0.97
N GLN A 275 -15.99 4.52 0.04
CA GLN A 275 -15.82 4.95 1.44
C GLN A 275 -14.35 5.14 1.84
N LEU A 276 -13.39 4.80 0.96
CA LEU A 276 -11.97 4.83 1.28
C LEU A 276 -11.41 6.25 1.09
N PRO A 277 -10.91 6.91 2.14
CA PRO A 277 -10.22 8.19 1.97
C PRO A 277 -8.90 7.95 1.23
N LEU A 278 -8.71 8.62 0.09
CA LEU A 278 -7.51 8.45 -0.73
C LEU A 278 -6.38 9.43 -0.35
N GLU A 279 -6.61 10.31 0.62
CA GLU A 279 -5.60 11.23 1.10
C GLU A 279 -4.82 10.63 2.28
N ASP A 280 -3.47 10.67 2.20
CA ASP A 280 -2.56 10.38 3.30
C ASP A 280 -2.85 11.34 4.48
N ASN A 281 -3.79 10.93 5.32
CA ASN A 281 -4.07 11.56 6.59
C ASN A 281 -3.22 10.85 7.65
N ASN A 282 -1.99 11.36 7.83
CA ASN A 282 -1.00 10.86 8.79
C ASN A 282 -1.47 10.81 10.26
N ASP A 283 -2.71 11.23 10.53
CA ASP A 283 -3.34 11.31 11.85
C ASP A 283 -4.67 10.49 11.95
N SER A 284 -5.13 9.79 10.90
CA SER A 284 -6.32 8.91 10.97
C SER A 284 -6.02 7.45 10.65
N PHE A 285 -6.61 6.53 11.43
CA PHE A 285 -6.58 5.08 11.16
C PHE A 285 -7.33 4.68 9.88
N ALA A 286 -8.00 5.62 9.21
CA ALA A 286 -8.72 5.45 7.96
C ALA A 286 -7.93 6.10 6.82
N GLY A 287 -7.83 5.42 5.68
CA GLY A 287 -7.10 5.89 4.52
C GLY A 287 -6.52 4.76 3.66
N LEU A 288 -5.94 5.15 2.53
CA LEU A 288 -5.16 4.28 1.65
C LEU A 288 -3.67 4.47 1.91
N PHE A 289 -2.98 3.42 2.36
CA PHE A 289 -1.54 3.45 2.62
C PHE A 289 -0.80 2.62 1.57
N LEU A 290 0.03 3.30 0.77
CA LEU A 290 0.82 2.70 -0.34
C LEU A 290 2.33 2.92 -0.19
N HIS A 291 2.78 3.57 0.87
CA HIS A 291 4.20 3.92 1.06
C HIS A 291 5.10 2.67 1.24
N ASP A 292 6.41 2.86 1.15
CA ASP A 292 7.39 1.78 1.32
C ASP A 292 7.23 0.57 0.38
N ASN A 293 6.70 0.80 -0.83
CA ASN A 293 6.79 -0.11 -1.96
C ASN A 293 7.97 0.30 -2.87
N PRO A 294 9.12 -0.39 -2.85
CA PRO A 294 10.35 0.06 -3.47
C PRO A 294 10.25 0.11 -5.00
N GLY A 295 10.59 1.27 -5.58
CA GLY A 295 10.54 1.46 -7.03
C GLY A 295 9.15 1.72 -7.60
N ALA A 296 8.11 1.68 -6.77
CA ALA A 296 6.74 1.96 -7.17
C ALA A 296 6.54 3.45 -7.44
N SER A 297 5.83 3.75 -8.52
CA SER A 297 5.22 5.06 -8.73
C SER A 297 3.78 4.81 -9.12
N PHE A 298 2.88 4.78 -8.13
CA PHE A 298 1.43 4.63 -8.33
C PHE A 298 0.79 5.90 -8.93
N ARG A 299 1.51 6.52 -9.86
CA ARG A 299 1.19 7.79 -10.50
C ARG A 299 0.17 7.52 -11.61
N PRO A 300 -0.91 8.32 -11.73
CA PRO A 300 -1.79 8.21 -12.88
C PRO A 300 -1.03 8.57 -14.16
N ALA A 301 -1.24 7.78 -15.22
CA ALA A 301 -0.77 8.10 -16.56
C ALA A 301 -1.81 9.00 -17.25
N VAL A 302 -1.35 10.11 -17.80
CA VAL A 302 -2.19 11.19 -18.33
C VAL A 302 -1.98 11.30 -19.84
N ASN A 303 -3.07 11.51 -20.59
CA ASN A 303 -3.05 11.70 -22.03
C ASN A 303 -4.02 12.82 -22.42
N ALA A 304 -3.49 13.91 -23.00
CA ALA A 304 -4.27 15.08 -23.43
C ALA A 304 -4.83 14.96 -24.86
N GLY A 305 -4.67 13.80 -25.49
CA GLY A 305 -5.13 13.50 -26.84
C GLY A 305 -4.22 14.03 -27.95
N ALA A 306 -4.68 13.87 -29.19
CA ALA A 306 -3.96 14.33 -30.38
C ALA A 306 -4.24 15.81 -30.68
N GLU A 307 -3.36 16.43 -31.46
CA GLU A 307 -3.52 17.78 -31.98
C GLU A 307 -4.85 17.94 -32.74
N LEU A 308 -5.54 19.05 -32.49
CA LEU A 308 -6.83 19.36 -33.09
C LEU A 308 -6.71 20.53 -34.08
N THR A 309 -7.45 20.47 -35.19
CA THR A 309 -7.64 21.62 -36.09
C THR A 309 -9.11 21.96 -36.15
N VAL A 310 -9.46 23.21 -35.82
CA VAL A 310 -10.85 23.66 -35.62
C VAL A 310 -11.10 24.96 -36.36
N GLN A 311 -12.36 25.21 -36.72
CA GLN A 311 -12.75 26.48 -37.34
C GLN A 311 -12.88 27.57 -36.28
N SER A 312 -12.48 28.79 -36.62
CA SER A 312 -12.70 29.98 -35.79
C SER A 312 -14.18 30.11 -35.39
N GLY A 313 -14.47 30.32 -34.11
CA GLY A 313 -15.83 30.40 -33.58
C GLY A 313 -16.54 29.08 -33.31
N ALA A 314 -15.94 27.93 -33.62
CA ALA A 314 -16.51 26.63 -33.30
C ALA A 314 -16.45 26.33 -31.79
N THR A 315 -17.40 25.54 -31.29
CA THR A 315 -17.27 24.90 -29.98
C THR A 315 -16.31 23.71 -30.10
N VAL A 316 -15.29 23.69 -29.27
CA VAL A 316 -14.22 22.68 -29.26
C VAL A 316 -14.30 21.91 -27.96
N SER A 317 -14.23 20.57 -28.05
CA SER A 317 -14.02 19.69 -26.90
C SER A 317 -12.60 19.14 -26.95
N ILE A 318 -11.90 19.20 -25.81
CA ILE A 318 -10.55 18.68 -25.71
C ILE A 318 -10.62 17.27 -25.12
N PRO A 319 -10.13 16.23 -25.80
CA PRO A 319 -10.15 14.87 -25.26
C PRO A 319 -9.10 14.73 -24.15
N GLY A 320 -9.50 14.22 -22.98
CA GLY A 320 -8.58 13.84 -21.92
C GLY A 320 -8.81 12.40 -21.49
N ARG A 321 -7.72 11.66 -21.26
CA ARG A 321 -7.76 10.31 -20.69
C ARG A 321 -6.73 10.18 -19.58
N VAL A 322 -7.14 9.57 -18.47
CA VAL A 322 -6.25 9.18 -17.38
C VAL A 322 -6.41 7.68 -17.17
N THR A 323 -5.31 6.99 -16.97
CA THR A 323 -5.27 5.57 -16.63
C THR A 323 -4.39 5.36 -15.41
N GLY A 324 -4.65 4.30 -14.66
CA GLY A 324 -3.90 3.97 -13.46
C GLY A 324 -4.84 3.46 -12.36
N PRO A 325 -4.32 3.29 -11.14
CA PRO A 325 -5.06 2.62 -10.07
C PRO A 325 -6.28 3.40 -9.56
N TRP A 326 -6.30 4.70 -9.81
CA TRP A 326 -7.28 5.62 -9.25
C TRP A 326 -8.65 5.59 -9.93
N GLY A 327 -8.76 5.01 -11.14
CA GLY A 327 -10.04 4.97 -11.88
C GLY A 327 -10.68 6.35 -12.01
N ASP A 328 -11.96 6.45 -11.63
CA ASP A 328 -12.73 7.71 -11.62
C ASP A 328 -12.36 8.66 -10.47
N PHE A 329 -11.54 8.23 -9.50
CA PHE A 329 -11.05 9.05 -8.38
C PHE A 329 -9.87 9.94 -8.77
N VAL A 330 -9.92 10.50 -9.97
CA VAL A 330 -8.93 11.43 -10.49
C VAL A 330 -9.57 12.80 -10.60
N ARG A 331 -8.94 13.79 -9.98
CA ARG A 331 -9.25 15.19 -10.25
C ARG A 331 -8.54 15.64 -11.53
N TRP A 332 -9.29 16.31 -12.39
CA TRP A 332 -8.80 16.89 -13.62
C TRP A 332 -8.58 18.39 -13.47
N GLU A 333 -7.51 18.91 -14.07
CA GLU A 333 -7.26 20.33 -14.15
C GLU A 333 -6.70 20.65 -15.55
N TRP A 334 -7.54 21.27 -16.38
CA TRP A 334 -7.15 21.79 -17.69
C TRP A 334 -6.79 23.27 -17.61
N ILE A 335 -5.60 23.62 -18.12
CA ILE A 335 -5.06 24.96 -18.07
C ILE A 335 -4.64 25.37 -19.47
N GLN A 336 -5.13 26.52 -19.97
CA GLN A 336 -4.55 27.14 -21.15
C GLN A 336 -3.18 27.74 -20.78
N VAL A 337 -2.12 27.28 -21.45
CA VAL A 337 -0.74 27.69 -21.15
C VAL A 337 -0.20 28.74 -22.12
N ASP A 338 -0.70 28.77 -23.37
CA ASP A 338 -0.31 29.76 -24.39
C ASP A 338 -1.39 29.92 -25.49
N GLY A 339 -1.27 30.97 -26.32
CA GLY A 339 -2.14 31.26 -27.46
C GLY A 339 -1.37 31.82 -28.66
N PRO A 340 -2.05 32.18 -29.78
CA PRO A 340 -1.38 32.78 -30.91
C PRO A 340 -0.89 34.17 -30.53
N ASP A 341 0.42 34.37 -30.65
CA ASP A 341 1.22 35.55 -30.27
C ASP A 341 1.58 35.64 -28.78
N SER A 342 2.63 34.90 -28.41
CA SER A 342 3.27 34.82 -27.10
C SER A 342 3.88 36.13 -26.55
N ASP A 343 3.68 37.28 -27.21
CA ASP A 343 4.20 38.59 -26.80
C ASP A 343 3.11 39.62 -26.45
N THR A 344 1.84 39.29 -26.63
CA THR A 344 0.72 40.09 -26.11
C THR A 344 -0.25 39.19 -25.37
N PRO A 345 -0.45 39.37 -24.05
CA PRO A 345 -1.43 38.60 -23.32
C PRO A 345 -2.79 38.87 -23.94
N ILE A 346 -3.41 37.84 -24.53
CA ILE A 346 -4.82 37.89 -24.88
C ILE A 346 -5.53 38.27 -23.58
N SER A 347 -6.17 39.43 -23.59
CA SER A 347 -6.95 39.90 -22.45
C SER A 347 -8.02 38.84 -22.14
N GLY A 348 -7.80 38.05 -21.09
CA GLY A 348 -8.67 36.97 -20.65
C GLY A 348 -8.24 35.59 -21.18
N ALA A 349 -7.78 34.72 -20.28
CA ALA A 349 -7.65 33.28 -20.57
C ALA A 349 -8.99 32.74 -21.10
N LEU A 350 -8.96 31.83 -22.07
CA LEU A 350 -10.17 31.16 -22.54
C LEU A 350 -10.88 30.52 -21.36
N SER A 351 -12.17 30.82 -21.19
CA SER A 351 -12.98 30.19 -20.15
C SER A 351 -13.35 28.78 -20.60
N LEU A 352 -12.74 27.78 -19.97
CA LEU A 352 -13.10 26.38 -20.18
C LEU A 352 -14.39 26.05 -19.45
N THR A 353 -15.38 25.54 -20.18
CA THR A 353 -16.56 24.92 -19.60
C THR A 353 -16.21 23.48 -19.22
N GLY A 354 -16.29 23.14 -17.94
CA GLY A 354 -15.93 21.82 -17.43
C GLY A 354 -14.42 21.56 -17.41
N GLY A 355 -13.59 22.57 -17.12
CA GLY A 355 -12.13 22.44 -17.00
C GLY A 355 -11.63 21.40 -15.98
N ASN A 356 -12.51 20.96 -15.09
CA ASN A 356 -12.32 19.89 -14.11
C ASN A 356 -12.87 18.52 -14.56
N THR A 357 -13.22 18.36 -15.83
CA THR A 357 -13.72 17.09 -16.39
C THR A 357 -12.70 16.45 -17.33
N ALA A 358 -12.92 15.18 -17.67
CA ALA A 358 -12.12 14.48 -18.67
C ALA A 358 -12.15 15.17 -20.05
N THR A 359 -13.27 15.78 -20.43
CA THR A 359 -13.46 16.40 -21.74
C THR A 359 -14.03 17.81 -21.63
N PRO A 360 -13.21 18.82 -21.27
CA PRO A 360 -13.66 20.22 -21.21
C PRO A 360 -14.01 20.74 -22.61
N SER A 361 -14.73 21.85 -22.64
CA SER A 361 -15.03 22.55 -23.90
C SER A 361 -14.83 24.05 -23.83
N PHE A 362 -14.59 24.68 -24.98
CA PHE A 362 -14.46 26.14 -25.10
C PHE A 362 -14.91 26.63 -26.48
N ALA A 363 -15.13 27.93 -26.61
CA ALA A 363 -15.39 28.56 -27.91
C ALA A 363 -14.08 29.02 -28.55
N ALA A 364 -13.77 28.51 -29.75
CA ALA A 364 -12.57 28.91 -30.48
C ALA A 364 -12.60 30.42 -30.79
N PRO A 365 -11.48 31.14 -30.63
CA PRO A 365 -11.40 32.56 -30.94
C PRO A 365 -11.72 32.83 -32.42
N MET A 366 -12.14 34.07 -32.71
CA MET A 366 -12.42 34.54 -34.08
C MET A 366 -11.15 34.92 -34.86
N ALA A 367 -9.99 34.37 -34.47
CA ALA A 367 -8.67 34.65 -35.04
C ALA A 367 -7.92 33.34 -35.24
N GLU A 368 -7.00 33.32 -36.22
CA GLU A 368 -6.16 32.15 -36.46
C GLU A 368 -5.08 31.97 -35.40
N GLY A 369 -4.71 30.71 -35.20
CA GLY A 369 -3.46 30.33 -34.58
C GLY A 369 -3.58 29.25 -33.52
N ASP A 370 -2.49 29.03 -32.80
CA ASP A 370 -2.30 27.83 -31.98
C ASP A 370 -2.61 28.12 -30.51
N LEU A 371 -3.50 27.32 -29.92
CA LEU A 371 -3.78 27.31 -28.49
C LEU A 371 -3.13 26.09 -27.86
N HIS A 372 -2.44 26.27 -26.74
CA HIS A 372 -1.80 25.18 -26.01
C HIS A 372 -2.51 24.95 -24.68
N PHE A 373 -2.87 23.70 -24.42
CA PHE A 373 -3.53 23.28 -23.18
C PHE A 373 -2.69 22.24 -22.47
N ARG A 374 -2.69 22.32 -21.14
CA ARG A 374 -2.06 21.35 -20.24
C ARG A 374 -3.15 20.65 -19.44
N LEU A 375 -3.11 19.32 -19.45
CA LEU A 375 -3.91 18.47 -18.58
C LEU A 375 -3.09 18.02 -17.40
N VAL A 376 -3.55 18.33 -16.18
CA VAL A 376 -2.98 17.79 -14.94
C VAL A 376 -4.01 16.86 -14.30
N ALA A 377 -3.55 15.68 -13.87
CA ALA A 377 -4.33 14.73 -13.10
C ALA A 377 -3.71 14.54 -11.72
N THR A 378 -4.53 14.59 -10.67
CA THR A 378 -4.12 14.30 -9.29
C THR A 378 -5.08 13.27 -8.69
N PRO A 379 -4.58 12.26 -7.95
CA PRO A 379 -5.44 11.41 -7.12
C PRO A 379 -6.26 12.26 -6.15
N GLY A 380 -7.57 12.02 -6.04
CA GLY A 380 -8.45 12.69 -5.06
C GLY A 380 -9.85 13.05 -5.59
N HIS A 381 -10.76 13.37 -4.67
CA HIS A 381 -12.15 13.69 -4.96
C HIS A 381 -12.37 15.14 -5.45
N GLU A 382 -13.47 15.37 -6.17
CA GLU A 382 -13.98 16.72 -6.42
C GLU A 382 -14.48 17.37 -5.11
N GLY A 383 -13.92 18.53 -4.73
CA GLY A 383 -14.42 19.35 -3.61
C GLY A 383 -13.43 19.67 -2.48
N GLU A 384 -12.28 18.99 -2.40
CA GLU A 384 -11.26 19.27 -1.38
C GLU A 384 -10.30 20.42 -1.76
N PRO A 385 -9.87 21.28 -0.81
CA PRO A 385 -9.07 22.47 -1.07
C PRO A 385 -7.59 22.15 -1.38
N THR A 386 -7.08 22.77 -2.44
CA THR A 386 -5.77 22.52 -3.08
C THR A 386 -4.56 23.19 -2.40
N GLU A 387 -4.71 23.91 -1.30
CA GLU A 387 -3.74 24.96 -0.93
C GLU A 387 -2.48 24.52 -0.17
N SER A 388 -2.22 23.23 0.09
CA SER A 388 -1.08 22.86 0.95
C SER A 388 0.01 21.95 0.37
N ARG A 389 -0.11 21.40 -0.84
CA ARG A 389 0.89 20.43 -1.32
C ARG A 389 1.36 20.75 -2.75
N GLY A 390 2.64 21.07 -2.85
CA GLY A 390 3.28 21.57 -4.07
C GLY A 390 3.16 20.63 -5.27
N HIS A 391 3.34 21.22 -6.45
CA HIS A 391 3.31 20.66 -7.81
C HIS A 391 4.13 19.37 -8.10
N ALA A 392 4.68 18.69 -7.09
CA ALA A 392 5.57 17.52 -7.21
C ALA A 392 4.88 16.20 -7.64
N ASN A 393 3.54 16.14 -7.56
CA ASN A 393 2.74 14.96 -7.92
C ASN A 393 1.81 15.17 -9.12
N SER A 394 2.05 16.23 -9.91
CA SER A 394 1.29 16.50 -11.15
C SER A 394 1.94 15.81 -12.35
N PHE A 395 1.13 15.17 -13.20
CA PHE A 395 1.56 14.55 -14.47
C PHE A 395 0.99 15.33 -15.65
N PRO A 396 1.70 16.37 -16.11
CA PRO A 396 1.18 17.17 -17.21
C PRO A 396 1.37 16.46 -18.55
N ASP A 397 0.30 16.37 -19.32
CA ASP A 397 0.37 16.15 -20.77
C ASP A 397 -0.24 17.35 -21.50
N TRP A 398 0.09 17.52 -22.79
CA TRP A 398 -0.18 18.76 -23.52
C TRP A 398 -0.85 18.49 -24.85
N VAL A 399 -1.72 19.40 -25.27
CA VAL A 399 -2.37 19.34 -26.58
C VAL A 399 -2.40 20.71 -27.23
N THR A 400 -2.13 20.73 -28.53
CA THR A 400 -2.25 21.93 -29.37
C THR A 400 -3.58 21.90 -30.11
N VAL A 401 -4.28 23.03 -30.12
CA VAL A 401 -5.49 23.26 -30.91
C VAL A 401 -5.22 24.38 -31.90
N ARG A 402 -5.12 24.04 -33.18
CA ARG A 402 -4.97 25.01 -34.29
C ARG A 402 -6.33 25.56 -34.69
N VAL A 403 -6.49 26.87 -34.60
CA VAL A 403 -7.69 27.58 -35.06
C VAL A 403 -7.44 28.11 -36.46
N ALA A 404 -8.26 27.68 -37.43
CA ALA A 404 -8.20 28.12 -38.81
C ALA A 404 -9.43 28.97 -39.15
N THR A 405 -9.25 30.02 -39.97
CA THR A 405 -10.39 30.79 -40.47
C THR A 405 -11.05 30.08 -41.65
N ALA A 406 -12.35 30.28 -41.81
CA ALA A 406 -13.19 29.61 -42.82
C ALA A 406 -12.76 29.86 -44.30
N THR A 407 -11.74 30.67 -44.55
CA THR A 407 -11.24 30.99 -45.89
C THR A 407 -10.24 29.98 -46.46
N ASN A 408 -9.80 28.97 -45.70
CA ASN A 408 -8.84 27.95 -46.17
C ASN A 408 -9.36 26.51 -45.98
N TYR A 409 -10.36 26.10 -46.75
CA TYR A 409 -10.73 24.70 -46.99
C TYR A 409 -10.76 24.38 -48.48
#